data_AF-A0A366MRD0-F1
#
_entry.id   AF-A0A366MRD0-F1
#
_cell.length_a   1.000
_cell.length_b   1.000
_cell.length_c   1.000
_cell.angle_alpha   90.00
_cell.angle_beta   90.00
_cell.angle_gamma   90.00
#
_symmetry.space_group_name_H-M   'P 1'
#
loop_
_entity.id
_entity.type
_entity.pdbx_description
1 polymer ?
#
loop_
_entity_poly.entity_id
_entity_poly.type
_entity_poly.pdbx_seq_one_letter_code
_entity_poly.pdbx_strand_id
1 'polypeptide(L)'
;MVLNLMTKSKVLKELENYIKDFNDSNDLKLSYDTIRIDFSKQHKLTKIKALGNWKKINKSNRTIFSGLRKKIIDDEVTSVYQLENYNIFYYNSNKDKPRYRLATMVIFGLKQYHKEPIPHQKIDEILSILKNITSIDLCFDMKQKPNIDNLKENFRVRQYLTSEKVKTDTYYINNPNILMLDRVCIYNKAKKNDLKGRLYRIEATISIPNIKALALPLYEFKDIIKLLVPFDNKRTRPKDTV
;
A
#
# COMPACT_ATOMS: atom_id res chain seq x y z
N MET A 1 9.49 -5.74 38.99
CA MET A 1 9.36 -4.51 38.19
C MET A 1 8.96 -4.95 36.79
N VAL A 2 7.67 -4.83 36.45
CA VAL A 2 7.10 -5.36 35.20
C VAL A 2 7.56 -4.47 34.04
N LEU A 3 8.31 -5.05 33.11
CA LEU A 3 8.76 -4.42 31.89
C LEU A 3 7.51 -4.03 31.08
N ASN A 4 7.32 -2.72 30.87
CA ASN A 4 6.13 -2.17 30.25
C ASN A 4 5.98 -2.71 28.81
N LEU A 5 5.03 -3.63 28.63
CA LEU A 5 4.63 -4.19 27.35
C LEU A 5 4.01 -3.10 26.46
N MET A 6 4.52 -3.00 25.23
CA MET A 6 3.79 -2.54 24.05
C MET A 6 3.22 -1.12 24.07
N THR A 7 4.08 -0.10 23.97
CA THR A 7 3.65 1.14 23.31
C THR A 7 3.58 0.89 21.81
N LYS A 8 2.37 0.67 21.27
CA LYS A 8 2.10 0.82 19.83
C LYS A 8 2.83 2.07 19.33
N SER A 9 3.46 2.00 18.16
CA SER A 9 4.04 3.17 17.53
C SER A 9 2.99 4.27 17.45
N LYS A 10 3.26 5.42 18.09
CA LYS A 10 2.34 6.57 18.10
C LYS A 10 1.86 6.92 16.69
N VAL A 11 2.78 6.82 15.72
CA VAL A 11 2.52 7.08 14.30
C VAL A 11 1.55 6.07 13.67
N LEU A 12 1.69 4.77 13.96
CA LEU A 12 0.78 3.76 13.40
C LEU A 12 -0.62 3.93 13.98
N LYS A 13 -0.72 4.16 15.29
CA LYS A 13 -1.99 4.37 15.97
C LYS A 13 -2.70 5.63 15.47
N GLU A 14 -1.97 6.72 15.26
CA GLU A 14 -2.53 7.95 14.67
C GLU A 14 -3.09 7.71 13.26
N LEU A 15 -2.36 6.96 12.42
CA LEU A 15 -2.84 6.57 11.09
C LEU A 15 -4.08 5.67 11.15
N GLU A 16 -4.06 4.63 12.00
CA GLU A 16 -5.18 3.71 12.22
C GLU A 16 -6.44 4.48 12.68
N ASN A 17 -6.30 5.39 13.65
CA ASN A 17 -7.39 6.20 14.16
C ASN A 17 -7.94 7.14 13.08
N TYR A 18 -7.07 7.85 12.35
CA TYR A 18 -7.51 8.76 11.29
C TYR A 18 -8.34 8.05 10.21
N ILE A 19 -7.92 6.85 9.79
CA ILE A 19 -8.68 6.04 8.82
C ILE A 19 -9.99 5.54 9.44
N LYS A 20 -9.97 5.13 10.71
CA LYS A 20 -11.16 4.65 11.43
C LYS A 20 -12.21 5.76 11.55
N ASP A 21 -11.83 6.94 12.00
CA ASP A 21 -12.76 8.07 12.18
C ASP A 21 -13.40 8.48 10.84
N PHE A 22 -12.62 8.45 9.76
CA PHE A 22 -13.14 8.69 8.42
C PHE A 22 -14.12 7.60 7.99
N ASN A 23 -13.79 6.32 8.19
CA ASN A 23 -14.66 5.18 7.88
C ASN A 23 -16.01 5.30 8.60
N ASP A 24 -15.98 5.56 9.91
CA ASP A 24 -17.17 5.67 10.76
C ASP A 24 -18.08 6.82 10.29
N SER A 25 -17.48 7.94 9.88
CA SER A 25 -18.22 9.12 9.40
C SER A 25 -18.77 9.00 7.98
N ASN A 26 -18.30 8.02 7.20
CA ASN A 26 -18.56 7.95 5.75
C ASN A 26 -19.16 6.63 5.28
N ASP A 27 -19.45 5.70 6.18
CA ASP A 27 -19.91 4.32 5.91
C ASP A 27 -19.00 3.60 4.91
N LEU A 28 -17.70 3.58 5.22
CA LEU A 28 -16.67 2.92 4.42
C LEU A 28 -15.87 1.93 5.26
N LYS A 29 -15.16 1.02 4.57
CA LYS A 29 -14.27 0.02 5.18
C LYS A 29 -12.86 0.09 4.58
N LEU A 30 -12.29 1.31 4.55
CA LEU A 30 -10.91 1.53 4.10
C LEU A 30 -9.92 0.86 5.04
N SER A 31 -8.80 0.40 4.50
CA SER A 31 -7.69 -0.17 5.26
C SER A 31 -6.39 0.02 4.51
N TYR A 32 -5.24 0.04 5.17
CA TYR A 32 -3.94 0.10 4.47
C TYR A 32 -3.44 -1.32 4.15
N ASP A 33 -2.93 -1.53 2.94
CA ASP A 33 -2.29 -2.78 2.50
C ASP A 33 -0.77 -2.69 2.51
N THR A 34 -0.20 -1.50 2.31
CA THR A 34 1.25 -1.30 2.30
C THR A 34 1.64 -0.04 3.07
N ILE A 35 2.76 -0.10 3.81
CA ILE A 35 3.44 1.03 4.44
C ILE A 35 4.82 1.18 3.80
N ARG A 36 5.20 2.41 3.46
CA ARG A 36 6.53 2.78 2.96
C ARG A 36 7.15 3.86 3.83
N ILE A 37 8.45 3.73 4.06
CA ILE A 37 9.22 4.64 4.90
C ILE A 37 10.56 4.91 4.26
N ASP A 38 10.77 6.12 3.78
CA ASP A 38 12.09 6.58 3.36
C ASP A 38 12.92 6.96 4.59
N PHE A 39 14.17 6.51 4.62
CA PHE A 39 15.06 6.77 5.75
C PHE A 39 16.53 6.92 5.32
N SER A 40 17.24 7.76 6.06
CA SER A 40 18.71 7.74 6.06
C SER A 40 19.19 6.53 6.83
N LYS A 41 20.09 5.75 6.24
CA LYS A 41 20.71 4.57 6.84
C LYS A 41 21.59 4.92 8.04
N GLN A 42 22.11 6.14 8.08
CA GLN A 42 22.98 6.62 9.14
C GLN A 42 22.27 6.44 10.50
N HIS A 43 22.91 5.71 11.42
CA HIS A 43 22.39 5.36 12.76
C HIS A 43 21.13 4.49 12.83
N LYS A 44 20.42 4.25 11.72
CA LYS A 44 19.19 3.41 11.68
C LYS A 44 19.46 1.99 11.19
N LEU A 45 20.34 1.80 10.21
CA LEU A 45 20.51 0.51 9.55
C LEU A 45 20.97 -0.60 10.51
N THR A 46 21.88 -0.31 11.45
CA THR A 46 22.32 -1.28 12.45
C THR A 46 21.17 -1.78 13.31
N LYS A 47 20.29 -0.87 13.75
CA LYS A 47 19.09 -1.21 14.54
C LYS A 47 18.09 -2.03 13.71
N ILE A 48 17.88 -1.66 12.44
CA ILE A 48 17.03 -2.44 11.51
C ILE A 48 17.58 -3.85 11.32
N LYS A 49 18.89 -4.00 11.11
CA LYS A 49 19.53 -5.31 10.97
C LYS A 49 19.44 -6.17 12.22
N ALA A 50 19.33 -5.57 13.41
CA ALA A 50 19.15 -6.29 14.66
C ALA A 50 17.73 -6.86 14.85
N LEU A 51 16.75 -6.49 14.02
CA LEU A 51 15.37 -7.00 14.12
C LEU A 51 15.19 -8.47 13.70
N GLY A 52 16.18 -9.05 13.02
CA GLY A 52 16.16 -10.43 12.55
C GLY A 52 17.08 -10.66 11.35
N ASN A 53 16.89 -11.78 10.67
CA ASN A 53 17.76 -12.16 9.55
C ASN A 53 17.34 -11.47 8.24
N TRP A 54 18.21 -10.66 7.66
CA TRP A 54 17.97 -9.95 6.41
C TRP A 54 18.64 -10.65 5.23
N LYS A 55 17.85 -11.30 4.38
CA LYS A 55 18.35 -11.96 3.17
C LYS A 55 18.36 -10.99 1.99
N LYS A 56 19.53 -10.80 1.38
CA LYS A 56 19.62 -10.07 0.11
C LYS A 56 18.90 -10.85 -0.99
N ILE A 57 17.99 -10.20 -1.70
CA ILE A 57 17.30 -10.81 -2.83
C ILE A 57 18.23 -10.75 -4.04
N ASN A 58 18.47 -11.91 -4.64
CA ASN A 58 19.24 -11.97 -5.88
C ASN A 58 18.44 -11.29 -7.00
N LYS A 59 19.10 -10.46 -7.81
CA LYS A 59 18.51 -9.82 -8.99
C LYS A 59 17.92 -10.84 -9.98
N SER A 60 18.40 -12.09 -9.95
CA SER A 60 17.84 -13.20 -10.74
C SER A 60 16.45 -13.66 -10.27
N ASN A 61 16.04 -13.37 -9.03
CA ASN A 61 14.69 -13.64 -8.53
C ASN A 61 13.73 -12.54 -9.04
N ARG A 62 13.44 -12.61 -10.34
CA ARG A 62 12.70 -11.58 -11.10
C ARG A 62 11.29 -11.33 -10.56
N THR A 63 10.64 -12.28 -9.91
CA THR A 63 9.24 -12.13 -9.47
C THR A 63 9.10 -11.14 -8.32
N ILE A 64 9.90 -11.29 -7.26
CA ILE A 64 9.89 -10.37 -6.12
C ILE A 64 10.48 -9.01 -6.53
N PHE A 65 11.56 -9.05 -7.31
CA PHE A 65 12.21 -7.86 -7.80
C PHE A 65 11.30 -7.05 -8.73
N SER A 66 10.60 -7.68 -9.68
CA SER A 66 9.67 -6.99 -10.61
C SER A 66 8.43 -6.43 -9.91
N GLY A 67 7.90 -7.12 -8.89
CA GLY A 67 6.79 -6.62 -8.08
C GLY A 67 7.13 -5.36 -7.30
N LEU A 68 8.36 -5.30 -6.76
CA LEU A 68 8.90 -4.10 -6.12
C LEU A 68 9.23 -3.01 -7.15
N ARG A 69 9.87 -3.35 -8.28
CA ARG A 69 10.23 -2.43 -9.38
C ARG A 69 9.03 -1.73 -10.02
N LYS A 70 7.89 -2.41 -10.21
CA LYS A 70 6.64 -1.74 -10.69
C LYS A 70 6.12 -0.65 -9.74
N LYS A 71 6.64 -0.60 -8.52
CA LYS A 71 6.26 0.36 -7.46
C LYS A 71 7.42 1.30 -7.08
N ILE A 72 8.58 1.21 -7.75
CA ILE A 72 9.77 2.03 -7.48
C ILE A 72 10.27 2.62 -8.81
N ILE A 73 10.90 3.79 -8.81
CA ILE A 73 11.57 4.31 -10.01
C ILE A 73 12.78 3.40 -10.29
N ASP A 74 12.73 2.65 -11.39
CA ASP A 74 13.52 1.44 -11.61
C ASP A 74 15.05 1.68 -11.56
N ASP A 75 15.47 2.88 -11.97
CA ASP A 75 16.88 3.29 -11.98
C ASP A 75 17.43 3.67 -10.61
N GLU A 76 16.59 3.73 -9.57
CA GLU A 76 17.00 4.18 -8.25
C GLU A 76 17.38 3.05 -7.29
N VAL A 77 17.06 1.80 -7.62
CA VAL A 77 17.24 0.65 -6.71
C VAL A 77 18.56 -0.07 -6.95
N THR A 78 19.43 -0.09 -5.94
CA THR A 78 20.74 -0.76 -6.04
C THR A 78 20.71 -2.20 -5.51
N SER A 79 19.95 -2.46 -4.45
CA SER A 79 19.83 -3.77 -3.80
C SER A 79 18.59 -3.85 -2.93
N VAL A 80 18.01 -5.04 -2.80
CA VAL A 80 16.82 -5.33 -2.00
C VAL A 80 17.13 -6.40 -0.96
N TYR A 81 16.61 -6.25 0.25
CA TYR A 81 16.72 -7.18 1.36
C TYR A 81 15.34 -7.50 1.91
N GLN A 82 15.11 -8.76 2.29
CA GLN A 82 13.89 -9.24 2.94
C GLN A 82 14.18 -9.64 4.38
N LEU A 83 13.30 -9.30 5.30
CA LEU A 83 13.36 -9.77 6.68
C LEU A 83 12.71 -11.16 6.76
N GLU A 84 13.53 -12.18 7.01
CA GLU A 84 13.11 -13.58 7.18
C GLU A 84 12.17 -14.01 6.04
N ASN A 85 10.99 -14.53 6.38
CA ASN A 85 9.94 -14.91 5.43
C ASN A 85 8.77 -13.92 5.42
N TYR A 86 8.90 -12.75 6.07
CA TYR A 86 7.85 -11.74 6.09
C TYR A 86 7.81 -10.96 4.78
N ASN A 87 6.65 -10.36 4.50
CA ASN A 87 6.52 -9.38 3.41
C ASN A 87 7.07 -8.00 3.82
N ILE A 88 8.26 -7.98 4.42
CA ILE A 88 8.99 -6.80 4.88
C ILE A 88 10.31 -6.74 4.11
N PHE A 89 10.51 -5.62 3.42
CA PHE A 89 11.66 -5.40 2.56
C PHE A 89 12.26 -4.04 2.83
N TYR A 90 13.57 -3.90 2.68
CA TYR A 90 14.14 -2.58 2.40
C TYR A 90 14.98 -2.63 1.14
N TYR A 91 15.02 -1.51 0.43
CA TYR A 91 15.88 -1.35 -0.72
C TYR A 91 16.75 -0.10 -0.59
N ASN A 92 17.98 -0.21 -1.06
CA ASN A 92 18.93 0.90 -1.10
C ASN A 92 18.62 1.78 -2.32
N SER A 93 18.54 3.08 -2.10
CA SER A 93 18.32 4.07 -3.14
C SER A 93 19.66 4.67 -3.61
N ASN A 94 19.73 5.07 -4.87
CA ASN A 94 20.83 5.84 -5.42
C ASN A 94 20.53 7.34 -5.58
N LYS A 95 19.39 7.82 -5.08
CA LYS A 95 18.95 9.23 -5.15
C LYS A 95 19.99 10.22 -4.62
N ASP A 96 20.79 9.82 -3.63
CA ASP A 96 21.84 10.66 -3.04
C ASP A 96 23.26 10.23 -3.44
N LYS A 97 23.43 9.71 -4.65
CA LYS A 97 24.74 9.44 -5.24
C LYS A 97 25.67 10.66 -5.12
N PRO A 98 26.96 10.46 -4.77
CA PRO A 98 27.64 9.17 -4.55
C PRO A 98 27.59 8.67 -3.10
N ARG A 99 26.82 9.31 -2.20
CA ARG A 99 26.82 8.97 -0.77
C ARG A 99 26.04 7.70 -0.45
N TYR A 100 25.02 7.37 -1.25
CA TYR A 100 24.18 6.19 -1.11
C TYR A 100 23.66 5.99 0.33
N ARG A 101 23.23 7.04 1.02
CA ARG A 101 22.78 6.95 2.42
C ARG A 101 21.30 6.66 2.52
N LEU A 102 20.55 6.77 1.43
CA LEU A 102 19.10 6.59 1.44
C LEU A 102 18.68 5.14 1.22
N ALA A 103 17.61 4.76 1.89
CA ALA A 103 16.91 3.50 1.70
C ALA A 103 15.41 3.69 1.95
N THR A 104 14.61 2.76 1.45
CA THR A 104 13.17 2.73 1.67
C THR A 104 12.79 1.38 2.26
N MET A 105 12.06 1.41 3.38
CA MET A 105 11.38 0.25 3.94
C MET A 105 10.01 0.10 3.28
N VAL A 106 9.61 -1.13 2.96
CA VAL A 106 8.31 -1.50 2.38
C VAL A 106 7.76 -2.69 3.15
N ILE A 107 6.60 -2.49 3.77
CA ILE A 107 5.84 -3.52 4.49
C ILE A 107 4.55 -3.71 3.70
N PHE A 108 4.39 -4.81 2.97
CA PHE A 108 3.23 -5.02 2.09
C PHE A 108 2.39 -6.23 2.49
N GLY A 109 1.16 -6.23 2.00
CA GLY A 109 0.22 -7.30 2.28
C GLY A 109 -0.30 -7.28 3.71
N LEU A 110 -0.59 -6.08 4.21
CA LEU A 110 -1.19 -5.86 5.52
C LEU A 110 -2.68 -6.22 5.54
N LYS A 111 -3.36 -6.20 4.37
CA LYS A 111 -4.74 -6.71 4.22
C LYS A 111 -4.80 -7.87 3.23
N GLN A 112 -4.68 -9.09 3.75
CA GLN A 112 -4.69 -10.34 2.97
C GLN A 112 -5.76 -11.31 3.48
N TYR A 113 -6.22 -12.18 2.58
CA TYR A 113 -7.31 -13.15 2.83
C TYR A 113 -6.86 -14.62 2.77
N HIS A 114 -5.58 -14.86 2.44
CA HIS A 114 -5.04 -16.21 2.16
C HIS A 114 -3.76 -16.50 2.95
N LYS A 115 -3.32 -15.55 3.78
CA LYS A 115 -2.09 -15.63 4.58
C LYS A 115 -2.30 -14.82 5.84
N GLU A 116 -1.68 -15.28 6.93
CA GLU A 116 -1.63 -14.52 8.16
C GLU A 116 -0.97 -13.14 7.92
N PRO A 117 -1.52 -12.07 8.49
CA PRO A 117 -0.91 -10.75 8.41
C PRO A 117 0.42 -10.73 9.15
N ILE A 118 1.26 -9.76 8.79
CA ILE A 118 2.50 -9.50 9.53
C ILE A 118 2.12 -9.13 10.98
N PRO A 119 2.75 -9.73 12.01
CA PRO A 119 2.48 -9.38 13.39
C PRO A 119 2.67 -7.88 13.64
N HIS A 120 1.67 -7.22 14.25
CA HIS A 120 1.72 -5.79 14.53
C HIS A 120 2.98 -5.38 15.31
N GLN A 121 3.43 -6.23 16.23
CA GLN A 121 4.67 -6.01 16.98
C GLN A 121 5.89 -5.78 16.06
N LYS A 122 5.99 -6.49 14.93
CA LYS A 122 7.09 -6.30 13.96
C LYS A 122 7.01 -4.95 13.26
N ILE A 123 5.80 -4.49 12.97
CA ILE A 123 5.57 -3.16 12.38
C ILE A 123 5.95 -2.07 13.40
N ASP A 124 5.55 -2.23 14.66
CA ASP A 124 5.87 -1.32 15.76
C ASP A 124 7.38 -1.26 16.04
N GLU A 125 8.08 -2.40 16.05
CA GLU A 125 9.54 -2.46 16.18
C GLU A 125 10.23 -1.63 15.09
N ILE A 126 9.80 -1.79 13.83
CA ILE A 126 10.34 -1.02 12.69
C ILE A 126 10.05 0.48 12.85
N LEU A 127 8.80 0.84 13.19
CA LEU A 127 8.40 2.23 13.33
C LEU A 127 9.04 2.91 14.55
N SER A 128 9.38 2.18 15.60
CA SER A 128 10.14 2.71 16.75
C SER A 128 11.54 3.21 16.34
N ILE A 129 12.14 2.55 15.33
CA ILE A 129 13.46 2.89 14.79
C ILE A 129 13.34 4.00 13.74
N LEU A 130 12.40 3.86 12.80
CA LEU A 130 12.32 4.75 11.65
C LEU A 130 11.55 6.05 11.94
N LYS A 131 10.57 5.99 12.85
CA LYS A 131 9.77 7.10 13.39
C LYS A 131 8.98 7.91 12.36
N ASN A 132 8.71 7.35 11.18
CA ASN A 132 7.98 8.04 10.11
C ASN A 132 7.24 7.05 9.21
N ILE A 133 6.26 7.54 8.46
CA ILE A 133 5.64 6.87 7.31
C ILE A 133 5.61 7.90 6.16
N THR A 134 6.17 7.53 5.01
CA THR A 134 6.28 8.45 3.85
C THR A 134 5.29 8.13 2.75
N SER A 135 4.71 6.92 2.73
CA SER A 135 3.63 6.56 1.81
C SER A 135 2.87 5.34 2.33
N ILE A 136 1.61 5.23 1.94
CA ILE A 136 0.76 4.06 2.17
C ILE A 136 0.07 3.63 0.88
N ASP A 137 -0.27 2.35 0.77
CA ASP A 137 -1.33 1.91 -0.16
C ASP A 137 -2.61 1.73 0.67
N LEU A 138 -3.60 2.61 0.50
CA LEU A 138 -4.92 2.50 1.10
C LEU A 138 -5.84 1.72 0.17
N CYS A 139 -6.70 0.85 0.70
CA CYS A 139 -7.53 -0.02 -0.10
C CYS A 139 -8.98 -0.12 0.37
N PHE A 140 -9.86 -0.29 -0.60
CA PHE A 140 -11.26 -0.62 -0.45
C PHE A 140 -11.55 -1.90 -1.20
N ASP A 141 -12.25 -2.84 -0.56
CA ASP A 141 -12.59 -4.13 -1.13
C ASP A 141 -14.11 -4.22 -1.34
N MET A 142 -14.54 -4.74 -2.49
CA MET A 142 -15.95 -4.89 -2.84
C MET A 142 -16.21 -6.20 -3.58
N LYS A 143 -17.41 -6.77 -3.40
CA LYS A 143 -17.83 -8.00 -4.10
C LYS A 143 -18.32 -7.74 -5.53
N GLN A 144 -18.87 -6.54 -5.76
CA GLN A 144 -19.39 -6.12 -7.06
C GLN A 144 -18.25 -5.75 -8.02
N LYS A 145 -18.45 -6.02 -9.32
CA LYS A 145 -17.48 -5.64 -10.34
C LYS A 145 -17.46 -4.10 -10.48
N PRO A 146 -16.28 -3.45 -10.40
CA PRO A 146 -16.18 -2.00 -10.54
C PRO A 146 -16.64 -1.51 -11.92
N ASN A 147 -17.40 -0.41 -11.97
CA ASN A 147 -17.78 0.25 -13.22
C ASN A 147 -16.62 1.13 -13.74
N ILE A 148 -15.79 0.56 -14.61
CA ILE A 148 -14.61 1.25 -15.16
C ILE A 148 -15.00 2.36 -16.15
N ASP A 149 -16.16 2.28 -16.80
CA ASP A 149 -16.54 3.24 -17.83
C ASP A 149 -16.84 4.62 -17.21
N ASN A 150 -17.51 4.67 -16.06
CA ASN A 150 -17.73 5.90 -15.29
C ASN A 150 -16.41 6.61 -14.89
N LEU A 151 -15.33 5.85 -14.66
CA LEU A 151 -14.04 6.46 -14.36
C LEU A 151 -13.40 7.14 -15.57
N LYS A 152 -13.63 6.62 -16.78
CA LYS A 152 -13.00 7.15 -18.00
C LYS A 152 -13.49 8.54 -18.35
N GLU A 153 -14.67 8.93 -17.88
CA GLU A 153 -15.22 10.28 -18.03
C GLU A 153 -14.40 11.32 -17.25
N ASN A 154 -13.78 10.92 -16.15
CA ASN A 154 -13.10 11.82 -15.21
C ASN A 154 -11.57 11.64 -15.19
N PHE A 155 -11.08 10.45 -15.59
CA PHE A 155 -9.67 10.09 -15.43
C PHE A 155 -9.10 9.38 -16.66
N ARG A 156 -7.80 9.56 -16.89
CA ARG A 156 -7.04 8.77 -17.85
C ARG A 156 -6.79 7.36 -17.31
N VAL A 157 -7.74 6.45 -17.55
CA VAL A 157 -7.64 5.05 -17.13
C VAL A 157 -6.80 4.24 -18.13
N ARG A 158 -5.81 3.48 -17.63
CA ARG A 158 -5.00 2.54 -18.40
C ARG A 158 -5.28 1.11 -17.96
N GLN A 159 -5.61 0.23 -18.89
CA GLN A 159 -5.76 -1.20 -18.63
C GLN A 159 -4.39 -1.89 -18.69
N TYR A 160 -4.10 -2.77 -17.74
CA TYR A 160 -2.91 -3.60 -17.77
C TYR A 160 -3.04 -4.68 -18.85
N LEU A 161 -2.00 -4.81 -19.65
CA LEU A 161 -1.84 -5.86 -20.65
C LEU A 161 -0.75 -6.84 -20.19
N THR A 162 -0.92 -8.12 -20.51
CA THR A 162 0.15 -9.12 -20.32
C THR A 162 1.31 -8.87 -21.31
N SER A 163 2.40 -9.64 -21.17
CA SER A 163 3.50 -9.68 -22.15
C SER A 163 3.00 -9.97 -23.56
N GLU A 164 1.97 -10.82 -23.70
CA GLU A 164 1.34 -11.15 -24.98
C GLU A 164 0.25 -10.13 -25.40
N LYS A 165 0.21 -8.95 -24.77
CA LYS A 165 -0.76 -7.87 -25.02
C LYS A 165 -2.22 -8.26 -24.71
N VAL A 166 -2.46 -9.26 -23.88
CA VAL A 166 -3.81 -9.68 -23.49
C VAL A 166 -4.37 -8.73 -22.43
N LYS A 167 -5.60 -8.26 -22.64
CA LYS A 167 -6.32 -7.41 -21.69
C LYS A 167 -6.59 -8.15 -20.37
N THR A 168 -6.34 -7.48 -19.25
CA THR A 168 -6.59 -8.03 -17.91
C THR A 168 -7.66 -7.22 -17.17
N ASP A 169 -8.16 -7.76 -16.05
CA ASP A 169 -9.09 -7.06 -15.15
C ASP A 169 -8.36 -6.08 -14.20
N THR A 170 -7.18 -5.58 -14.58
CA THR A 170 -6.41 -4.61 -13.79
C THR A 170 -6.34 -3.28 -14.52
N TYR A 171 -6.66 -2.20 -13.82
CA TYR A 171 -6.73 -0.85 -14.34
C TYR A 171 -5.95 0.11 -13.44
N TYR A 172 -5.39 1.15 -14.04
CA TYR A 172 -4.61 2.16 -13.35
C TYR A 172 -5.07 3.57 -13.73
N ILE A 173 -5.18 4.43 -12.74
CA ILE A 173 -5.14 5.88 -12.90
C ILE A 173 -3.77 6.32 -12.39
N ASN A 174 -2.85 6.59 -13.32
CA ASN A 174 -1.53 7.10 -12.98
C ASN A 174 -1.60 8.62 -12.97
N ASN A 175 -1.15 9.25 -11.88
CA ASN A 175 -1.27 10.69 -11.67
C ASN A 175 -2.71 11.21 -11.86
N PRO A 176 -3.59 10.99 -10.87
CA PRO A 176 -4.97 11.50 -10.90
C PRO A 176 -5.06 13.04 -10.76
N ASN A 177 -3.92 13.77 -10.71
CA ASN A 177 -3.86 15.21 -10.44
C ASN A 177 -4.53 15.62 -9.11
N ILE A 178 -4.52 14.73 -8.13
CA ILE A 178 -4.98 14.97 -6.77
C ILE A 178 -3.75 14.99 -5.87
N LEU A 179 -3.63 16.04 -5.05
CA LEU A 179 -2.48 16.20 -4.14
C LEU A 179 -2.32 14.94 -3.27
N MET A 180 -1.08 14.46 -3.14
CA MET A 180 -0.70 13.26 -2.39
C MET A 180 -1.22 11.92 -2.94
N LEU A 181 -2.19 11.89 -3.84
CA LEU A 181 -2.70 10.66 -4.44
C LEU A 181 -1.92 10.35 -5.73
N ASP A 182 -0.92 9.48 -5.63
CA ASP A 182 0.01 9.23 -6.75
C ASP A 182 -0.59 8.34 -7.83
N ARG A 183 -1.38 7.34 -7.41
CA ARG A 183 -1.94 6.31 -8.28
C ARG A 183 -3.15 5.64 -7.65
N VAL A 184 -4.11 5.28 -8.48
CA VAL A 184 -5.18 4.32 -8.12
C VAL A 184 -5.04 3.06 -8.98
N CYS A 185 -5.05 1.89 -8.35
CA CYS A 185 -5.02 0.57 -8.97
C CYS A 185 -6.32 -0.17 -8.66
N ILE A 186 -7.01 -0.66 -9.69
CA ILE A 186 -8.28 -1.38 -9.55
C ILE A 186 -8.08 -2.77 -10.14
N TYR A 187 -8.35 -3.82 -9.37
CA TYR A 187 -8.11 -5.18 -9.85
C TYR A 187 -9.00 -6.24 -9.19
N ASN A 188 -9.14 -7.37 -9.85
CA ASN A 188 -9.75 -8.56 -9.27
C ASN A 188 -8.79 -9.23 -8.27
N LYS A 189 -9.00 -8.96 -6.98
CA LYS A 189 -8.19 -9.47 -5.86
C LYS A 189 -8.36 -10.96 -5.66
N ALA A 190 -9.57 -11.48 -5.87
CA ALA A 190 -9.84 -12.92 -5.80
C ALA A 190 -9.00 -13.67 -6.84
N LYS A 191 -9.01 -13.23 -8.10
CA LYS A 191 -8.19 -13.81 -9.17
C LYS A 191 -6.70 -13.70 -8.90
N LYS A 192 -6.23 -12.56 -8.37
CA LYS A 192 -4.80 -12.35 -8.06
C LYS A 192 -4.29 -13.29 -6.97
N ASN A 193 -5.12 -13.60 -5.99
CA ASN A 193 -4.75 -14.35 -4.79
C ASN A 193 -5.33 -15.77 -4.75
N ASP A 194 -5.94 -16.24 -5.84
CA ASP A 194 -6.64 -17.52 -5.92
C ASP A 194 -7.68 -17.73 -4.80
N LEU A 195 -8.48 -16.70 -4.53
CA LEU A 195 -9.54 -16.74 -3.51
C LEU A 195 -10.83 -17.28 -4.11
N LYS A 196 -11.60 -18.03 -3.32
CA LYS A 196 -12.98 -18.40 -3.68
C LYS A 196 -13.88 -17.16 -3.65
N GLY A 197 -14.74 -17.04 -4.66
CA GLY A 197 -15.75 -15.97 -4.76
C GLY A 197 -15.29 -14.72 -5.52
N ARG A 198 -16.05 -13.63 -5.36
CA ARG A 198 -15.78 -12.34 -6.03
C ARG A 198 -15.23 -11.34 -5.03
N LEU A 199 -14.06 -10.80 -5.33
CA LEU A 199 -13.43 -9.74 -4.55
C LEU A 199 -12.62 -8.85 -5.48
N TYR A 200 -13.01 -7.59 -5.58
CA TYR A 200 -12.30 -6.54 -6.30
C TYR A 200 -11.72 -5.56 -5.28
N ARG A 201 -10.50 -5.10 -5.56
CA ARG A 201 -9.80 -4.12 -4.73
C ARG A 201 -9.57 -2.85 -5.53
N ILE A 202 -9.84 -1.72 -4.90
CA ILE A 202 -9.43 -0.39 -5.30
C ILE A 202 -8.32 0.03 -4.33
N GLU A 203 -7.12 0.28 -4.83
CA GLU A 203 -5.91 0.54 -4.04
C GLU A 203 -5.31 1.90 -4.45
N ALA A 204 -5.32 2.87 -3.55
CA ALA A 204 -4.73 4.20 -3.69
C ALA A 204 -3.33 4.24 -3.07
N THR A 205 -2.31 4.53 -3.87
CA THR A 205 -0.98 4.89 -3.35
C THR A 205 -1.01 6.36 -2.96
N ILE A 206 -0.83 6.63 -1.67
CA ILE A 206 -0.84 7.98 -1.10
C ILE A 206 0.56 8.30 -0.55
N SER A 207 1.13 9.40 -0.99
CA SER A 207 2.34 10.00 -0.44
C SER A 207 2.02 10.82 0.80
N ILE A 208 2.86 10.72 1.83
CA ILE A 208 2.71 11.46 3.09
C ILE A 208 3.98 12.31 3.30
N PRO A 209 3.97 13.59 2.86
CA PRO A 209 5.13 14.46 2.99
C PRO A 209 5.54 14.71 4.44
N ASN A 210 4.54 14.81 5.33
CA ASN A 210 4.77 15.02 6.76
C ASN A 210 3.72 14.28 7.58
N ILE A 211 4.13 13.18 8.23
CA ILE A 211 3.24 12.37 9.05
C ILE A 211 2.69 13.12 10.28
N LYS A 212 3.40 14.17 10.75
CA LYS A 212 2.94 15.00 11.87
C LYS A 212 1.77 15.93 11.48
N ALA A 213 1.53 16.09 10.18
CA ALA A 213 0.41 16.82 9.61
C ALA A 213 -0.36 15.87 8.69
N LEU A 214 -0.87 14.78 9.26
CA LEU A 214 -1.58 13.74 8.53
C LEU A 214 -2.85 14.30 7.89
N ALA A 215 -2.78 14.57 6.59
CA ALA A 215 -3.91 15.03 5.77
C ALA A 215 -4.01 14.13 4.54
N LEU A 216 -4.57 12.93 4.70
CA LEU A 216 -4.74 12.01 3.57
C LEU A 216 -5.92 12.48 2.68
N PRO A 217 -5.83 12.35 1.33
CA PRO A 217 -6.89 12.69 0.39
C PRO A 217 -8.02 11.64 0.41
N LEU A 218 -8.64 11.44 1.58
CA LEU A 218 -9.64 10.39 1.80
C LEU A 218 -10.98 10.71 1.13
N TYR A 219 -11.37 11.98 1.07
CA TYR A 219 -12.59 12.41 0.40
C TYR A 219 -12.49 12.21 -1.12
N GLU A 220 -11.37 12.61 -1.71
CA GLU A 220 -11.09 12.42 -3.13
C GLU A 220 -11.03 10.92 -3.47
N PHE A 221 -10.40 10.11 -2.61
CA PHE A 221 -10.40 8.67 -2.82
C PHE A 221 -11.81 8.06 -2.68
N LYS A 222 -12.62 8.53 -1.72
CA LYS A 222 -14.03 8.15 -1.60
C LYS A 222 -14.82 8.48 -2.88
N ASP A 223 -14.60 9.64 -3.48
CA ASP A 223 -15.30 10.03 -4.71
C ASP A 223 -14.89 9.15 -5.91
N ILE A 224 -13.61 8.77 -6.02
CA ILE A 224 -13.16 7.77 -7.00
C ILE A 224 -13.85 6.41 -6.76
N ILE A 225 -13.99 5.99 -5.51
CA ILE A 225 -14.71 4.75 -5.16
C ILE A 225 -16.19 4.85 -5.58
N LYS A 226 -16.87 5.98 -5.34
CA LYS A 226 -18.28 6.17 -5.74
C LYS A 226 -18.48 6.02 -7.23
N LEU A 227 -17.58 6.55 -8.06
CA LEU A 227 -17.65 6.39 -9.53
C LEU A 227 -17.61 4.92 -9.96
N LEU A 228 -16.94 4.08 -9.17
CA LEU A 228 -16.78 2.65 -9.43
C LEU A 228 -17.92 1.79 -8.92
N VAL A 229 -18.72 2.29 -7.96
CA VAL A 229 -19.91 1.59 -7.47
C VAL A 229 -21.02 1.78 -8.52
N PRO A 230 -21.55 0.70 -9.11
CA PRO A 230 -22.64 0.80 -10.05
C PRO A 230 -23.84 1.49 -9.40
N PHE A 231 -24.37 2.53 -10.04
CA PHE A 231 -25.65 3.10 -9.68
C PHE A 231 -26.74 2.08 -10.02
N ASP A 232 -27.38 1.53 -8.99
CA ASP A 232 -28.63 0.82 -9.20
C ASP A 232 -29.71 1.90 -9.38
N ASN A 233 -30.05 2.24 -10.63
CA ASN A 233 -31.13 3.20 -10.95
C ASN A 233 -32.52 2.72 -10.44
N LYS A 234 -32.57 1.62 -9.69
CA LYS A 234 -33.73 1.11 -8.96
C LYS A 234 -33.33 0.60 -7.57
N ARG A 235 -32.85 1.47 -6.68
CA ARG A 235 -33.06 1.49 -5.20
C ARG A 235 -31.86 2.14 -4.51
N THR A 236 -32.15 3.15 -3.70
CA THR A 236 -31.25 3.84 -2.76
C THR A 236 -30.85 2.95 -1.57
N ARG A 237 -30.27 1.76 -1.80
CA ARG A 237 -29.53 1.01 -0.77
C ARG A 237 -28.39 0.21 -1.41
N PRO A 238 -27.15 0.31 -0.90
CA PRO A 238 -26.17 -0.74 -1.11
C PRO A 238 -26.75 -2.04 -0.57
N LYS A 239 -26.96 -3.03 -1.44
CA LYS A 239 -27.21 -4.40 -0.98
C LYS A 239 -25.88 -4.98 -0.51
N ASP A 240 -25.88 -5.39 0.75
CA ASP A 240 -24.93 -6.29 1.39
C ASP A 240 -23.51 -5.76 1.58
N THR A 241 -23.39 -4.76 2.45
CA THR A 241 -22.21 -4.62 3.32
C THR A 241 -22.18 -5.77 4.32
N VAL A 242 -21.31 -6.77 4.07
CA VAL A 242 -20.78 -7.64 5.12
C VAL A 242 -19.48 -7.03 5.63
#